data_AF-A0AAU6ZKH9-F1
#
_entry.id   AF-A0AAU6ZKH9-F1
#
_cell.length_a   1.000
_cell.length_b   1.000
_cell.length_c   1.000
_cell.angle_alpha   90.00
_cell.angle_beta   90.00
_cell.angle_gamma   90.00
#
_symmetry.space_group_name_H-M   'P 1'
#
loop_
_entity.id
_entity.type
_entity.pdbx_description
1 polymer ?
#
loop_
_entity_poly.entity_id
_entity_poly.type
_entity_poly.pdbx_seq_one_letter_code
_entity_poly.pdbx_strand_id
1 'polypeptide(L)'
;MDPHNKVPPPDNYAAFLARLDAATTSLSTRARALDKALTAVSLLLGRYQRALRGWERRLVRVNEELARHSGEPQTSAALNELQRTAVQMESMHSAQVLRLTEKLSLMQGRLDAIGRSVRELEVSRAKLDTSRRLSQDRENLSKALYELAGTGGGGAKVPDLGLRNDLKEAREAVILAEALLEVKES
;
A
#
# COMPACT_ATOMS: atom_id res chain seq x y z
N MET A 1 -7.50 19.49 -48.98
CA MET A 1 -8.11 19.84 -47.68
C MET A 1 -8.94 18.62 -47.28
N ASP A 2 -8.35 17.68 -46.54
CA ASP A 2 -9.01 16.43 -46.17
C ASP A 2 -9.86 16.60 -44.89
N PRO A 3 -11.18 16.29 -44.93
CA PRO A 3 -12.09 16.54 -43.82
C PRO A 3 -12.21 15.38 -42.80
N HIS A 4 -11.38 14.34 -42.88
CA HIS A 4 -11.53 13.15 -42.03
C HIS A 4 -10.21 12.69 -41.40
N ASN A 5 -9.70 13.47 -40.45
CA ASN A 5 -8.80 12.91 -39.45
C ASN A 5 -9.20 13.39 -38.05
N LYS A 6 -10.46 13.15 -37.68
CA LYS A 6 -10.86 13.16 -36.27
C LYS A 6 -10.46 11.82 -35.68
N VAL A 7 -9.18 11.68 -35.36
CA VAL A 7 -8.74 10.65 -34.42
C VAL A 7 -9.62 10.84 -33.17
N PRO A 8 -10.43 9.85 -32.76
CA PRO A 8 -11.23 9.98 -31.55
C PRO A 8 -10.29 10.37 -30.41
N PRO A 9 -10.67 11.33 -29.55
CA PRO A 9 -9.82 11.75 -28.44
C PRO A 9 -9.34 10.49 -27.70
N PRO A 10 -8.05 10.37 -27.37
CA PRO A 10 -7.56 9.21 -26.64
C PRO A 10 -8.43 9.01 -25.40
N ASP A 11 -8.80 7.76 -25.11
CA ASP A 11 -9.51 7.40 -23.88
C ASP A 11 -8.55 7.61 -22.70
N ASN A 12 -8.40 8.88 -22.31
CA ASN A 12 -7.55 9.36 -21.23
C ASN A 12 -7.90 8.67 -19.92
N TYR A 13 -9.15 8.22 -19.80
CA TYR A 13 -9.65 7.53 -18.65
C TYR A 13 -9.14 6.08 -18.60
N ALA A 14 -9.20 5.33 -19.71
CA ALA A 14 -8.60 4.00 -19.77
C ALA A 14 -7.09 4.03 -19.52
N ALA A 15 -6.38 5.04 -20.06
CA ALA A 15 -4.97 5.24 -19.80
C ALA A 15 -4.67 5.54 -18.32
N PHE A 16 -5.53 6.33 -17.65
CA PHE A 16 -5.38 6.62 -16.23
C PHE A 16 -5.64 5.40 -15.34
N LEU A 17 -6.69 4.62 -15.63
CA LEU A 17 -6.96 3.36 -14.94
C LEU A 17 -5.79 2.39 -15.09
N ALA A 18 -5.25 2.22 -16.30
CA ALA A 18 -4.09 1.38 -16.54
C ALA A 18 -2.86 1.85 -15.73
N ARG A 19 -2.67 3.17 -15.56
CA ARG A 19 -1.60 3.73 -14.73
C ARG A 19 -1.82 3.46 -13.24
N LEU A 20 -3.06 3.54 -12.74
CA LEU A 20 -3.39 3.17 -11.36
C LEU A 20 -3.16 1.68 -11.10
N ASP A 21 -3.57 0.82 -12.03
CA ASP A 21 -3.37 -0.64 -11.91
C ASP A 21 -1.87 -1.00 -11.94
N ALA A 22 -1.09 -0.35 -12.81
CA ALA A 22 0.36 -0.51 -12.86
C ALA A 22 1.04 -0.04 -11.56
N ALA A 23 0.63 1.13 -11.02
CA ALA A 23 1.14 1.65 -9.75
C ALA A 23 0.81 0.71 -8.58
N THR A 24 -0.44 0.23 -8.51
CA THR A 24 -0.92 -0.71 -7.48
C THR A 24 -0.15 -2.03 -7.54
N THR A 25 0.07 -2.57 -8.75
CA THR A 25 0.85 -3.79 -8.97
C THR A 25 2.31 -3.61 -8.56
N SER A 26 2.92 -2.48 -8.93
CA SER A 26 4.30 -2.14 -8.55
C SER A 26 4.47 -2.05 -7.04
N LEU A 27 3.58 -1.32 -6.36
CA LEU A 27 3.58 -1.18 -4.91
C LEU A 27 3.34 -2.51 -4.20
N SER A 28 2.38 -3.31 -4.67
CA SER A 28 2.11 -4.65 -4.13
C SER A 28 3.31 -5.59 -4.28
N THR A 29 4.03 -5.51 -5.40
CA THR A 29 5.26 -6.29 -5.62
C THR A 29 6.35 -5.86 -4.63
N ARG A 30 6.53 -4.56 -4.42
CA ARG A 30 7.47 -4.03 -3.42
C ARG A 30 7.08 -4.45 -1.99
N ALA A 31 5.79 -4.41 -1.65
CA ALA A 31 5.29 -4.85 -0.35
C ALA A 31 5.64 -6.33 -0.09
N ARG A 32 5.41 -7.21 -1.07
CA ARG A 32 5.77 -8.64 -0.98
C ARG A 32 7.28 -8.85 -0.83
N ALA A 33 8.09 -8.10 -1.56
CA ALA A 33 9.55 -8.18 -1.43
C ALA A 33 10.02 -7.71 -0.03
N LEU A 34 9.41 -6.63 0.47
CA LEU A 34 9.70 -6.07 1.80
C LEU A 34 9.29 -7.03 2.92
N ASP A 35 8.13 -7.70 2.78
CA ASP A 35 7.63 -8.71 3.71
C ASP A 35 8.57 -9.93 3.83
N LYS A 36 9.06 -10.43 2.68
CA LYS A 36 10.10 -11.48 2.66
C LYS A 36 11.38 -11.04 3.38
N ALA A 37 11.81 -9.81 3.13
CA ALA A 37 13.00 -9.25 3.78
C ALA A 37 12.77 -9.07 5.29
N LEU A 38 11.58 -8.63 5.71
CA LEU A 38 11.15 -8.54 7.11
C LEU A 38 11.25 -9.90 7.81
N THR A 39 10.76 -10.95 7.17
CA THR A 39 10.84 -12.32 7.67
C THR A 39 12.29 -12.77 7.88
N ALA A 40 13.15 -12.53 6.88
CA ALA A 40 14.57 -12.88 6.96
C ALA A 40 15.31 -12.12 8.08
N VAL A 41 15.07 -10.82 8.21
CA VAL A 41 15.67 -9.98 9.27
C VAL A 41 15.16 -10.40 10.65
N SER A 42 13.88 -10.77 10.77
CA SER A 42 13.30 -11.26 12.03
C SER A 42 13.93 -12.58 12.48
N LEU A 43 14.16 -13.50 11.54
CA LEU A 43 14.88 -14.75 11.81
C LEU A 43 16.31 -14.47 12.31
N LEU A 44 16.99 -13.53 11.67
CA LEU A 44 18.35 -13.12 12.05
C LEU A 44 18.37 -12.49 13.44
N LEU A 45 17.41 -11.61 13.75
CA LEU A 45 17.25 -11.02 15.08
C LEU A 45 17.09 -12.12 16.15
N GLY A 46 16.20 -13.09 15.90
CA GLY A 46 16.01 -14.21 16.82
C GLY A 46 17.29 -15.02 17.06
N ARG A 47 18.14 -15.18 16.04
CA ARG A 47 19.47 -15.82 16.18
C ARG A 47 20.40 -14.99 17.07
N TYR A 48 20.51 -13.68 16.84
CA TYR A 48 21.36 -12.81 17.66
C TYR A 48 20.87 -12.71 19.10
N GLN A 49 19.56 -12.65 19.34
CA GLN A 49 18.99 -12.67 20.70
C GLN A 49 19.30 -13.98 21.44
N ARG A 50 19.23 -15.13 20.76
CA ARG A 50 19.63 -16.41 21.37
C ARG A 50 21.12 -16.45 21.70
N ALA A 51 21.96 -15.93 20.81
CA ALA A 51 23.40 -15.87 21.02
C ALA A 51 23.76 -14.90 22.16
N LEU A 52 23.13 -13.73 22.23
CA LEU A 52 23.26 -12.78 23.33
C LEU A 52 22.98 -13.45 24.68
N ARG A 53 21.81 -14.09 24.83
CA ARG A 53 21.46 -14.86 26.04
C ARG A 53 22.47 -15.96 26.37
N GLY A 54 23.08 -16.55 25.34
CA GLY A 54 24.16 -17.52 25.51
C GLY A 54 25.41 -16.90 26.12
N TRP A 55 25.81 -15.72 25.65
CA TRP A 55 26.95 -14.97 26.17
C TRP A 55 26.70 -14.41 27.57
N GLU A 56 25.51 -13.86 27.85
CA GLU A 56 25.11 -13.43 29.20
C GLU A 56 25.26 -14.57 30.21
N ARG A 57 24.74 -15.77 29.90
CA ARG A 57 24.90 -16.95 30.77
C ARG A 57 26.35 -17.38 30.95
N ARG A 58 27.16 -17.32 29.89
CA ARG A 58 28.60 -17.63 29.98
C ARG A 58 29.32 -16.63 30.86
N LEU A 59 29.01 -15.35 30.75
CA LEU A 59 29.61 -14.30 31.58
C LEU A 59 29.29 -14.51 33.06
N VAL A 60 28.03 -14.79 33.40
CA VAL A 60 27.62 -15.14 34.77
C VAL A 60 28.44 -16.33 35.29
N ARG A 61 28.54 -17.41 34.51
CA ARG A 61 29.31 -18.59 34.90
C ARG A 61 30.80 -18.31 35.08
N VAL A 62 31.41 -17.54 34.18
CA VAL A 62 32.84 -17.17 34.30
C VAL A 62 33.08 -16.32 35.54
N ASN A 63 32.17 -15.39 35.86
CA ASN A 63 32.26 -14.58 37.07
C ASN A 63 32.15 -15.45 38.34
N GLU A 64 31.26 -16.45 38.36
CA GLU A 64 31.16 -17.42 39.46
C GLU A 64 32.45 -18.23 39.62
N GLU A 65 33.04 -18.72 38.52
CA GLU A 65 34.29 -19.49 38.59
C GLU A 65 35.48 -18.63 39.00
N LEU A 66 35.55 -17.37 38.56
CA LEU A 66 36.57 -16.39 39.00
C LEU A 66 36.48 -16.16 40.52
N ALA A 67 35.27 -16.05 41.06
CA ALA A 67 35.06 -15.90 42.50
C ALA A 67 35.51 -17.15 43.29
N ARG A 68 35.40 -18.34 42.71
CA ARG A 68 35.82 -19.61 43.34
C ARG A 68 37.33 -19.85 43.28
N HIS A 69 38.00 -19.45 42.20
CA HIS A 69 39.40 -19.79 41.93
C HIS A 69 40.36 -18.61 42.11
N SER A 70 40.03 -17.62 42.95
CA SER A 70 40.80 -16.38 43.13
C SER A 70 42.22 -16.57 43.71
N GLY A 71 42.68 -17.80 43.94
CA GLY A 71 44.00 -18.15 44.47
C GLY A 71 44.91 -18.93 43.53
N GLU A 72 44.43 -19.39 42.37
CA GLU A 72 45.24 -20.15 41.40
C GLU A 72 45.65 -19.26 40.21
N PRO A 73 46.94 -18.88 40.07
CA PRO A 73 47.36 -17.86 39.09
C PRO A 73 47.04 -18.23 37.64
N GLN A 74 47.32 -19.47 37.22
CA GLN A 74 47.09 -19.92 35.85
C GLN A 74 45.59 -20.07 35.53
N THR A 75 44.82 -20.65 36.45
CA THR A 75 43.37 -20.78 36.34
C THR A 75 42.70 -19.40 36.27
N SER A 76 43.17 -18.45 37.08
CA SER A 76 42.65 -17.07 37.07
C SER A 76 42.94 -16.34 35.75
N ALA A 77 44.12 -16.55 35.13
CA ALA A 77 44.47 -15.90 33.87
C ALA A 77 43.56 -16.36 32.71
N ALA A 78 43.33 -17.68 32.60
CA ALA A 78 42.45 -18.25 31.60
C ALA A 78 40.99 -17.81 31.78
N LEU A 79 40.50 -17.78 33.03
CA LEU A 79 39.15 -17.32 33.34
C LEU A 79 38.97 -15.81 33.03
N ASN A 80 39.98 -14.99 33.29
CA ASN A 80 39.96 -13.56 32.93
C ASN A 80 39.91 -13.35 31.41
N GLU A 81 40.60 -14.18 30.63
CA GLU A 81 40.52 -14.13 29.17
C GLU A 81 39.12 -14.51 28.67
N LEU A 82 38.54 -15.59 29.21
CA LEU A 82 37.17 -15.99 28.91
C LEU A 82 36.16 -14.90 29.28
N GLN A 83 36.37 -14.21 30.39
CA GLN A 83 35.53 -13.08 30.82
C GLN A 83 35.59 -11.94 29.80
N ARG A 84 36.80 -11.54 29.38
CA ARG A 84 36.98 -10.50 28.36
C ARG A 84 36.29 -10.87 27.04
N THR A 85 36.47 -12.10 26.57
CA THR A 85 35.78 -12.58 25.37
C THR A 85 34.27 -12.55 25.54
N ALA A 86 33.75 -13.01 26.69
CA ALA A 86 32.31 -13.00 26.95
C ALA A 86 31.72 -11.59 26.94
N VAL A 87 32.37 -10.62 27.59
CA VAL A 87 31.96 -9.21 27.58
C VAL A 87 31.98 -8.62 26.18
N GLN A 88 33.05 -8.87 25.41
CA GLN A 88 33.16 -8.39 24.03
C GLN A 88 32.03 -8.95 23.15
N MET A 89 31.77 -10.25 23.29
CA MET A 89 30.76 -10.93 22.48
C MET A 89 29.35 -10.51 22.88
N GLU A 90 29.06 -10.36 24.17
CA GLU A 90 27.79 -9.82 24.66
C GLU A 90 27.52 -8.43 24.07
N SER A 91 28.49 -7.51 24.19
CA SER A 91 28.39 -6.15 23.64
C SER A 91 28.14 -6.14 22.13
N MET A 92 28.90 -6.95 21.38
CA MET A 92 28.72 -7.07 19.92
C MET A 92 27.33 -7.60 19.54
N HIS A 93 26.83 -8.61 20.24
CA HIS A 93 25.51 -9.18 19.97
C HIS A 93 24.39 -8.23 20.38
N SER A 94 24.54 -7.52 21.51
CA SER A 94 23.61 -6.49 21.97
C SER A 94 23.49 -5.35 20.93
N ALA A 95 24.62 -4.82 20.46
CA ALA A 95 24.64 -3.82 19.40
C ALA A 95 23.95 -4.30 18.11
N GLN A 96 24.14 -5.58 17.76
CA GLN A 96 23.49 -6.15 16.58
C GLN A 96 21.98 -6.35 16.77
N VAL A 97 21.53 -6.75 17.96
CA VAL A 97 20.11 -6.85 18.32
C VAL A 97 19.44 -5.48 18.19
N LEU A 98 20.06 -4.42 18.70
CA LEU A 98 19.54 -3.04 18.57
C LEU A 98 19.40 -2.63 17.11
N ARG A 99 20.48 -2.74 16.31
CA ARG A 99 20.46 -2.40 14.88
C ARG A 99 19.40 -3.16 14.10
N LEU A 100 19.23 -4.46 14.37
CA LEU A 100 18.22 -5.28 13.67
C LEU A 100 16.81 -4.91 14.10
N THR A 101 16.60 -4.55 15.38
CA THR A 101 15.30 -4.09 15.88
C THR A 101 14.88 -2.77 15.23
N GLU A 102 15.79 -1.81 15.15
CA GLU A 102 15.57 -0.53 14.44
C GLU A 102 15.29 -0.76 12.94
N LYS A 103 16.05 -1.67 12.31
CA LYS A 103 15.82 -1.99 10.90
C LYS A 103 14.44 -2.61 10.68
N LEU A 104 13.97 -3.49 11.58
CA LEU A 104 12.64 -4.07 11.51
C LEU A 104 11.55 -3.01 11.64
N SER A 105 11.66 -2.09 12.61
CA SER A 105 10.66 -1.04 12.79
C SER A 105 10.56 -0.11 11.57
N LEU A 106 11.69 0.25 10.96
CA LEU A 106 11.74 1.03 9.72
C LEU A 106 11.10 0.27 8.55
N MET A 107 11.34 -1.04 8.43
CA MET A 107 10.74 -1.87 7.38
C MET A 107 9.23 -2.03 7.57
N GLN A 108 8.76 -2.21 8.81
CA GLN A 108 7.34 -2.23 9.14
C GLN A 108 6.66 -0.91 8.78
N GLY A 109 7.23 0.22 9.18
CA GLY A 109 6.68 1.54 8.83
C GLY A 109 6.59 1.78 7.32
N ARG A 110 7.57 1.27 6.55
CA ARG A 110 7.52 1.31 5.07
C ARG A 110 6.43 0.40 4.51
N LEU A 111 6.24 -0.78 5.07
CA LEU A 111 5.20 -1.71 4.64
C LEU A 111 3.81 -1.11 4.88
N ASP A 112 3.59 -0.49 6.03
CA ASP A 112 2.35 0.21 6.37
C ASP A 112 2.09 1.40 5.45
N ALA A 113 3.14 2.17 5.11
CA ALA A 113 3.03 3.28 4.17
C ALA A 113 2.61 2.80 2.77
N ILE A 114 3.24 1.72 2.27
CA ILE A 114 2.85 1.11 0.99
C ILE A 114 1.40 0.62 1.05
N GLY A 115 1.00 -0.01 2.16
CA GLY A 115 -0.37 -0.48 2.36
C GLY A 115 -1.40 0.66 2.32
N ARG A 116 -1.08 1.82 2.92
CA ARG A 116 -1.93 3.02 2.82
C ARG A 116 -2.04 3.52 1.38
N SER A 117 -0.92 3.68 0.69
CA SER A 117 -0.91 4.14 -0.71
C SER A 117 -1.69 3.20 -1.63
N VAL A 118 -1.61 1.88 -1.43
CA VAL A 118 -2.41 0.93 -2.21
C VAL A 118 -3.91 1.14 -2.00
N ARG A 119 -4.37 1.28 -0.76
CA ARG A 119 -5.79 1.56 -0.47
C ARG A 119 -6.25 2.88 -1.06
N GLU A 120 -5.42 3.92 -0.98
CA GLU A 120 -5.71 5.23 -1.58
C GLU A 120 -5.85 5.14 -3.11
N LEU A 121 -4.99 4.36 -3.78
CA LEU A 121 -5.10 4.09 -5.21
C LEU A 121 -6.36 3.30 -5.55
N GLU A 122 -6.74 2.31 -4.75
CA GLU A 122 -7.99 1.53 -4.92
C GLU A 122 -9.22 2.42 -4.76
N VAL A 123 -9.24 3.31 -3.76
CA VAL A 123 -10.29 4.31 -3.58
C VAL A 123 -10.35 5.26 -4.79
N SER A 124 -9.20 5.75 -5.25
CA SER A 124 -9.12 6.64 -6.43
C SER A 124 -9.65 5.95 -7.69
N ARG A 125 -9.34 4.67 -7.87
CA ARG A 125 -9.85 3.83 -8.95
C ARG A 125 -11.37 3.68 -8.87
N ALA A 126 -11.91 3.34 -7.71
CA ALA A 126 -13.35 3.20 -7.52
C ALA A 126 -14.11 4.51 -7.78
N LYS A 127 -13.56 5.65 -7.32
CA LYS A 127 -14.11 6.98 -7.58
C LYS A 127 -14.14 7.30 -9.08
N LEU A 128 -13.04 7.02 -9.77
CA LEU A 128 -13.01 7.17 -11.21
C LEU A 128 -14.08 6.29 -11.85
N ASP A 129 -14.17 5.01 -11.49
CA ASP A 129 -15.16 4.06 -12.07
C ASP A 129 -16.59 4.59 -11.93
N THR A 130 -16.92 5.19 -10.78
CA THR A 130 -18.20 5.88 -10.57
C THR A 130 -18.36 7.13 -11.45
N SER A 131 -17.33 7.97 -11.55
CA SER A 131 -17.35 9.17 -12.38
C SER A 131 -17.59 8.85 -13.86
N ARG A 132 -16.93 7.81 -14.40
CA ARG A 132 -17.15 7.37 -15.79
C ARG A 132 -18.57 6.87 -16.03
N ARG A 133 -19.13 6.09 -15.11
CA ARG A 133 -20.51 5.60 -15.23
C ARG A 133 -21.50 6.77 -15.26
N LEU A 134 -21.37 7.73 -14.35
CA LEU A 134 -22.24 8.91 -14.34
C LEU A 134 -22.12 9.74 -15.63
N SER A 135 -20.90 9.94 -16.14
CA SER A 135 -20.69 10.63 -17.42
C SER A 135 -21.35 9.89 -18.59
N GLN A 136 -21.26 8.56 -18.63
CA GLN A 136 -21.92 7.73 -19.64
C GLN A 136 -23.44 7.78 -19.51
N ASP A 137 -23.99 7.70 -18.29
CA ASP A 137 -25.42 7.82 -18.03
C ASP A 137 -25.95 9.19 -18.49
N ARG A 138 -25.22 10.27 -18.19
CA ARG A 138 -25.54 11.62 -18.64
C ARG A 138 -25.55 11.74 -20.16
N GLU A 139 -24.58 11.15 -20.84
CA GLU A 139 -24.51 11.14 -22.31
C GLU A 139 -25.66 10.33 -22.91
N ASN A 140 -25.97 9.17 -22.36
CA ASN A 140 -27.06 8.30 -22.78
C ASN A 140 -28.44 8.97 -22.60
N LEU A 141 -28.67 9.60 -21.44
CA LEU A 141 -29.89 10.38 -21.18
C LEU A 141 -30.01 11.58 -22.12
N SER A 142 -28.89 12.25 -22.43
CA SER A 142 -28.89 13.36 -23.40
C SER A 142 -29.22 12.89 -24.82
N LYS A 143 -28.68 11.74 -25.25
CA LYS A 143 -29.02 11.10 -26.53
C LYS A 143 -30.50 10.70 -26.59
N ALA A 144 -31.01 10.03 -25.56
CA ALA A 144 -32.42 9.63 -25.48
C ALA A 144 -33.37 10.84 -25.54
N LEU A 145 -33.05 11.93 -24.83
CA LEU A 145 -33.81 13.18 -24.90
C LEU A 145 -33.77 13.83 -26.29
N TYR A 146 -32.62 13.78 -26.98
CA TYR A 146 -32.48 14.30 -28.34
C TYR A 146 -33.25 13.46 -29.37
N GLU A 147 -33.18 12.13 -29.28
CA GLU A 147 -33.92 11.19 -30.13
C GLU A 147 -35.44 11.35 -29.94
N LEU A 148 -35.89 11.51 -28.69
CA LEU A 148 -37.29 11.77 -28.37
C LEU A 148 -37.77 13.15 -28.88
N ALA A 149 -36.86 14.12 -29.03
CA ALA A 149 -37.16 15.43 -29.63
C ALA A 149 -37.09 15.41 -31.18
N GLY A 150 -36.37 14.46 -31.78
CA GLY A 150 -36.06 14.38 -33.21
C GLY A 150 -36.90 13.39 -34.03
N THR A 151 -37.85 12.67 -33.43
CA THR A 151 -38.77 11.74 -34.13
C THR A 151 -39.86 12.48 -34.93
N GLY A 152 -39.43 13.34 -35.86
CA GLY A 152 -40.27 14.07 -36.81
C GLY A 152 -40.46 13.38 -38.17
N GLY A 153 -40.13 12.09 -38.31
CA GLY A 153 -40.17 11.39 -39.59
C GLY A 153 -40.78 10.00 -39.52
N GLY A 154 -42.08 9.89 -39.84
CA GLY A 154 -42.73 8.62 -40.20
C GLY A 154 -43.60 7.97 -39.13
N GLY A 155 -44.86 8.42 -39.04
CA GLY A 155 -45.92 7.78 -38.27
C GLY A 155 -46.07 8.36 -36.86
N ALA A 156 -47.09 9.19 -36.67
CA ALA A 156 -47.43 9.81 -35.40
C ALA A 156 -47.69 8.75 -34.29
N LYS A 157 -46.66 8.41 -33.52
CA LYS A 157 -46.82 8.05 -32.12
C LYS A 157 -46.68 9.35 -31.33
N VAL A 158 -47.73 9.69 -30.58
CA VAL A 158 -47.74 10.81 -29.65
C VAL A 158 -46.45 10.77 -28.83
N PRO A 159 -45.66 11.86 -28.75
CA PRO A 159 -44.48 11.87 -27.89
C PRO A 159 -44.93 11.59 -26.47
N ASP A 160 -44.40 10.53 -25.86
CA ASP A 160 -44.71 10.17 -24.48
C ASP A 160 -44.12 11.26 -23.56
N LEU A 161 -44.97 12.24 -23.24
CA LEU A 161 -44.62 13.38 -22.41
C LEU A 161 -44.26 12.96 -20.98
N GLY A 162 -44.78 11.82 -20.50
CA GLY A 162 -44.40 11.23 -19.22
C GLY A 162 -42.96 10.76 -19.25
N LEU A 163 -42.62 9.92 -20.24
CA LEU A 163 -41.25 9.42 -20.44
C LEU A 163 -40.22 10.56 -20.62
N ARG A 164 -40.60 11.63 -21.31
CA ARG A 164 -39.72 12.81 -21.48
C ARG A 164 -39.42 13.52 -20.15
N ASN A 165 -40.39 13.61 -19.26
CA ASN A 165 -40.21 14.23 -17.95
C ASN A 165 -39.39 13.31 -17.04
N ASP A 166 -39.67 12.00 -17.02
CA ASP A 166 -38.89 11.01 -16.27
C ASP A 166 -37.40 11.03 -16.66
N LEU A 167 -37.10 11.14 -17.96
CA LEU A 167 -35.72 11.25 -18.46
C LEU A 167 -35.02 12.56 -18.06
N LYS A 168 -35.77 13.67 -17.91
CA LYS A 168 -35.22 14.93 -17.40
C LYS A 168 -34.89 14.82 -15.91
N GLU A 169 -35.80 14.26 -15.12
CA GLU A 169 -35.60 14.03 -13.69
C GLU A 169 -34.40 13.09 -13.45
N ALA A 170 -34.28 12.02 -14.23
CA ALA A 170 -33.12 11.12 -14.18
C ALA A 170 -31.80 11.85 -14.49
N ARG A 171 -31.79 12.77 -15.46
CA ARG A 171 -30.61 13.57 -15.79
C ARG A 171 -30.24 14.54 -14.68
N GLU A 172 -31.23 15.18 -14.06
CA GLU A 172 -31.02 16.07 -12.91
C GLU A 172 -30.45 15.30 -11.71
N ALA A 173 -30.95 14.09 -11.44
CA ALA A 173 -30.41 13.21 -10.42
C ALA A 173 -28.94 12.81 -10.68
N VAL A 174 -28.58 12.50 -11.94
CA VAL A 174 -27.19 12.21 -12.32
C VAL A 174 -26.28 13.43 -12.13
N ILE A 175 -26.73 14.63 -12.51
CA ILE A 175 -25.97 15.87 -12.30
C ILE A 175 -25.76 16.14 -10.81
N LEU A 176 -26.78 15.91 -9.98
CA LEU A 176 -26.67 16.05 -8.52
C LEU A 176 -25.68 15.03 -7.94
N ALA A 177 -25.68 13.80 -8.44
CA ALA A 177 -24.71 12.77 -8.04
C ALA A 177 -23.27 13.13 -8.44
N GLU A 178 -23.04 13.68 -9.64
CA GLU A 178 -21.73 14.21 -10.06
C GLU A 178 -21.27 15.35 -9.13
N ALA A 179 -22.14 16.33 -8.85
CA ALA A 179 -21.82 17.45 -7.96
C ALA A 179 -21.51 17.00 -6.51
N LEU A 180 -22.20 15.99 -6.00
CA LEU A 180 -21.94 15.45 -4.66
C LEU A 180 -20.61 14.68 -4.57
N LEU A 181 -20.15 14.09 -5.68
CA LEU A 181 -18.82 13.50 -5.75
C LEU A 181 -17.74 14.59 -5.72
N GLU A 182 -17.93 15.69 -6.45
CA GLU A 182 -17.00 16.83 -6.47
C GLU A 182 -16.96 17.61 -5.13
N VAL A 183 -18.10 17.81 -4.47
CA VAL A 183 -18.16 18.54 -3.16
C VAL A 183 -17.53 17.72 -2.03
N LYS A 184 -17.56 16.38 -2.08
CA LYS A 184 -16.84 15.53 -1.12
C LYS A 184 -15.31 15.60 -1.27
N GLU A 185 -14.80 16.30 -2.27
CA GLU A 185 -13.37 16.55 -2.48
C GLU A 185 -12.90 17.89 -1.91
N SER A 186 -13.81 18.75 -1.41
CA SER A 186 -13.54 20.06 -0.77
C SER A 186 -13.41 19.93 0.75
#